data_AF-A0A7S4A697-F1
#
_entry.id   AF-A0A7S4A697-F1
#
_cell.length_a   1.000
_cell.length_b   1.000
_cell.length_c   1.000
_cell.angle_alpha   90.00
_cell.angle_beta   90.00
_cell.angle_gamma   90.00
#
_symmetry.space_group_name_H-M   'P 1'
#
loop_
_entity.id
_entity.type
_entity.pdbx_description
1 polymer ?
#
loop_
_entity_poly.entity_id
_entity_poly.type
_entity_poly.pdbx_seq_one_letter_code
_entity_poly.pdbx_strand_id
1 'polypeptide(L)'
;MALEPMDVKNIIVWLLKLAVAALYYYSAAVSASGKQPDPWTALLAAELLEGALTGIWAWVGHKFVSDHVARSIGWPTGHRFQNEIAWMNAGIAVVMAHGLIIGMLSGQEIRWDAVVAAVLTQGTIYLGCAETHFIAIHEDENWCVSNAGFMLLMVDDIGSVLLKAALLLLASDYGAQLDAAQLYATVAVHLSAVWFTYRYFTEVWPNREKVYVPEPWKGD
;
A
#
# COMPACT_ATOMS: atom_id res chain seq x y z
N MET A 1 -19.40 -10.65 20.50
CA MET A 1 -19.27 -9.40 19.72
C MET A 1 -19.34 -9.81 18.26
N ALA A 2 -20.25 -9.27 17.47
CA ALA A 2 -20.29 -9.57 16.04
C ALA A 2 -19.10 -8.88 15.35
N LEU A 3 -18.49 -9.53 14.35
CA LEU A 3 -17.44 -8.90 13.54
C LEU A 3 -18.07 -7.91 12.58
N GLU A 4 -17.50 -6.72 12.45
CA GLU A 4 -17.91 -5.75 11.45
C GLU A 4 -17.40 -6.18 10.06
N PRO A 5 -18.03 -5.74 8.95
CA PRO A 5 -17.58 -6.09 7.60
C PRO A 5 -16.11 -5.75 7.32
N MET A 6 -15.58 -4.67 7.91
CA MET A 6 -14.18 -4.30 7.79
C MET A 6 -13.25 -5.28 8.53
N ASP A 7 -13.67 -5.79 9.68
CA ASP A 7 -12.91 -6.80 10.43
C ASP A 7 -12.82 -8.09 9.62
N VAL A 8 -13.93 -8.51 9.02
CA VAL A 8 -13.98 -9.67 8.14
C VAL A 8 -13.07 -9.48 6.93
N LYS A 9 -13.11 -8.31 6.27
CA LYS A 9 -12.19 -7.97 5.16
C LYS A 9 -10.73 -8.10 5.59
N ASN A 10 -10.37 -7.47 6.70
CA ASN A 10 -9.00 -7.47 7.19
C ASN A 10 -8.53 -8.90 7.51
N ILE A 11 -9.36 -9.69 8.21
CA ILE A 11 -9.05 -11.09 8.51
C ILE A 11 -8.81 -11.89 7.22
N ILE A 12 -9.69 -11.76 6.22
CA ILE A 12 -9.55 -12.47 4.94
C ILE A 12 -8.27 -12.05 4.23
N VAL A 13 -7.99 -10.76 4.13
CA VAL A 13 -6.77 -10.25 3.48
C VAL A 13 -5.52 -10.78 4.21
N TRP A 14 -5.47 -10.70 5.53
CA TRP A 14 -4.33 -11.22 6.30
C TRP A 14 -4.16 -12.73 6.16
N LEU A 15 -5.25 -13.50 6.17
CA LEU A 15 -5.20 -14.95 5.92
C LEU A 15 -4.69 -15.26 4.52
N LEU A 16 -5.14 -14.53 3.50
CA LEU A 16 -4.68 -14.70 2.12
C LEU A 16 -3.20 -14.33 1.98
N LYS A 17 -2.74 -13.25 2.63
CA LYS A 17 -1.32 -12.86 2.66
C LYS A 17 -0.46 -13.98 3.25
N LEU A 18 -0.84 -14.48 4.43
CA LEU A 18 -0.11 -15.57 5.09
C LEU A 18 -0.15 -16.85 4.26
N ALA A 19 -1.29 -17.16 3.64
CA ALA A 19 -1.44 -18.30 2.76
C ALA A 19 -0.53 -18.18 1.53
N VAL A 20 -0.47 -17.02 0.87
CA VAL A 20 0.41 -16.81 -0.30
C VAL A 20 1.88 -16.83 0.11
N ALA A 21 2.27 -16.19 1.21
CA ALA A 21 3.62 -16.27 1.72
C ALA A 21 4.01 -17.74 1.99
N ALA A 22 3.16 -18.49 2.70
CA ALA A 22 3.41 -19.90 2.99
C ALA A 22 3.44 -20.74 1.71
N LEU A 23 2.46 -20.60 0.81
CA LEU A 23 2.40 -21.33 -0.45
C LEU A 23 3.63 -21.04 -1.31
N TYR A 24 4.04 -19.78 -1.43
CA TYR A 24 5.23 -19.41 -2.19
C TYR A 24 6.48 -20.04 -1.58
N TYR A 25 6.67 -19.88 -0.26
CA TYR A 25 7.81 -20.42 0.49
C TYR A 25 7.90 -21.96 0.42
N TYR A 26 6.77 -22.65 0.51
CA TYR A 26 6.70 -24.11 0.44
C TYR A 26 6.54 -24.66 -0.98
N SER A 27 6.33 -23.82 -2.00
CA SER A 27 6.18 -24.29 -3.37
C SER A 27 7.51 -24.76 -3.93
N ALA A 28 7.57 -26.05 -4.26
CA ALA A 28 8.64 -26.62 -5.07
C ALA A 28 8.60 -26.12 -6.54
N ALA A 29 7.50 -25.48 -6.96
CA ALA A 29 7.27 -25.02 -8.34
C ALA A 29 8.10 -23.79 -8.75
N VAL A 30 8.51 -22.95 -7.80
CA VAL A 30 9.47 -21.84 -8.03
C VAL A 30 10.92 -22.34 -7.98
N SER A 31 11.12 -23.56 -7.49
CA SER A 31 12.42 -24.22 -7.39
C SER A 31 12.77 -24.95 -8.69
N ALA A 32 13.10 -24.21 -9.74
CA ALA A 32 13.87 -24.79 -10.85
C ALA A 32 15.32 -25.15 -10.42
N SER A 33 15.80 -24.55 -9.32
CA SER A 33 17.15 -24.69 -8.78
C SER A 33 17.26 -25.62 -7.57
N GLY A 34 16.17 -26.21 -7.08
CA GLY A 34 16.16 -26.99 -5.83
C GLY A 34 16.20 -26.17 -4.54
N LYS A 35 16.26 -24.82 -4.64
CA LYS A 35 16.31 -23.93 -3.47
C LYS A 35 14.92 -23.40 -3.13
N GLN A 36 14.57 -23.48 -1.85
CA GLN A 36 13.42 -22.77 -1.31
C GLN A 36 13.61 -21.25 -1.49
N PRO A 37 12.55 -20.51 -1.84
CA PRO A 37 12.58 -19.05 -1.81
C PRO A 37 12.96 -18.55 -0.42
N ASP A 38 13.73 -17.47 -0.34
CA ASP A 38 14.00 -16.85 0.94
C ASP A 38 12.70 -16.25 1.54
N PRO A 39 12.64 -16.08 2.88
CA PRO A 39 11.45 -15.54 3.53
C PRO A 39 11.05 -14.14 3.04
N TRP A 40 12.00 -13.30 2.60
CA TRP A 40 11.73 -11.93 2.16
C TRP A 40 11.01 -11.93 0.82
N THR A 41 11.43 -12.77 -0.11
CA THR A 41 10.75 -12.98 -1.39
C THR A 41 9.31 -13.47 -1.18
N ALA A 42 9.10 -14.43 -0.27
CA ALA A 42 7.76 -14.93 0.05
C ALA A 42 6.85 -13.84 0.66
N LEU A 43 7.40 -13.01 1.55
CA LEU A 43 6.68 -11.88 2.14
C LEU A 43 6.38 -10.80 1.09
N LEU A 44 7.33 -10.50 0.19
CA LEU A 44 7.11 -9.55 -0.89
C LEU A 44 5.99 -10.01 -1.83
N ALA A 45 5.94 -11.31 -2.16
CA ALA A 45 4.83 -11.88 -2.94
C ALA A 45 3.47 -11.66 -2.26
N ALA A 46 3.40 -11.86 -0.94
CA ALA A 46 2.19 -11.60 -0.17
C ALA A 46 1.81 -10.11 -0.15
N GLU A 47 2.80 -9.20 -0.09
CA GLU A 47 2.56 -7.76 -0.18
C GLU A 47 2.10 -7.30 -1.56
N LEU A 48 2.55 -7.94 -2.65
CA LEU A 48 2.03 -7.67 -3.99
C LEU A 48 0.58 -8.13 -4.13
N LEU A 49 0.22 -9.28 -3.56
CA LEU A 49 -1.18 -9.72 -3.50
C LEU A 49 -2.04 -8.72 -2.71
N GLU A 50 -1.56 -8.30 -1.54
CA GLU A 50 -2.24 -7.31 -0.71
C GLU A 50 -2.48 -6.03 -1.50
N GLY A 51 -1.45 -5.48 -2.14
CA GLY A 51 -1.58 -4.26 -2.95
C GLY A 51 -2.59 -4.42 -4.09
N ALA A 52 -2.65 -5.59 -4.72
CA ALA A 52 -3.64 -5.88 -5.75
C ALA A 52 -5.08 -5.85 -5.20
N LEU A 53 -5.32 -6.52 -4.08
CA LEU A 53 -6.65 -6.61 -3.46
C LEU A 53 -7.09 -5.28 -2.85
N THR A 54 -6.17 -4.58 -2.17
CA THR A 54 -6.43 -3.27 -1.58
C THR A 54 -6.66 -2.21 -2.65
N GLY A 55 -5.93 -2.24 -3.78
CA GLY A 55 -6.21 -1.37 -4.92
C GLY A 55 -7.61 -1.57 -5.51
N ILE A 56 -8.09 -2.82 -5.61
CA ILE A 56 -9.47 -3.11 -6.03
C ILE A 56 -10.47 -2.55 -5.02
N TRP A 57 -10.23 -2.78 -3.73
CA TRP A 57 -11.10 -2.29 -2.66
C TRP A 57 -11.19 -0.76 -2.65
N ALA A 58 -10.06 -0.07 -2.78
CA ALA A 58 -9.98 1.38 -2.87
C ALA A 58 -10.69 1.88 -4.13
N TRP A 59 -10.50 1.23 -5.29
CA TRP A 59 -11.26 1.57 -6.50
C TRP A 59 -12.77 1.47 -6.27
N VAL A 60 -13.26 0.39 -5.65
CA VAL A 60 -14.69 0.23 -5.33
C VAL A 60 -15.16 1.37 -4.41
N GLY A 61 -14.42 1.66 -3.34
CA GLY A 61 -14.75 2.73 -2.40
C GLY A 61 -14.84 4.10 -3.07
N HIS A 62 -13.79 4.49 -3.78
CA HIS A 62 -13.72 5.79 -4.47
C HIS A 62 -14.67 5.90 -5.67
N LYS A 63 -15.06 4.78 -6.30
CA LYS A 63 -15.96 4.79 -7.46
C LYS A 63 -17.43 4.78 -7.09
N PHE A 64 -17.82 3.93 -6.15
CA PHE A 64 -19.23 3.63 -5.84
C PHE A 64 -19.68 4.19 -4.49
N VAL A 65 -18.75 4.49 -3.60
CA VAL A 65 -19.02 4.99 -2.25
C VAL A 65 -18.23 6.30 -1.99
N SER A 66 -18.02 7.08 -3.05
CA SER A 66 -17.11 8.23 -3.09
C SER A 66 -17.39 9.25 -1.99
N ASP A 67 -18.66 9.55 -1.72
CA ASP A 67 -19.03 10.55 -0.72
C ASP A 67 -18.74 10.09 0.70
N HIS A 68 -18.86 8.79 0.96
CA HIS A 68 -18.48 8.24 2.26
C HIS A 68 -16.97 8.32 2.46
N VAL A 69 -16.19 7.95 1.44
CA VAL A 69 -14.72 8.02 1.48
C VAL A 69 -14.24 9.46 1.60
N ALA A 70 -14.79 10.39 0.80
CA ALA A 70 -14.47 11.81 0.87
C ALA A 70 -14.72 12.36 2.28
N ARG A 71 -15.87 12.05 2.89
CA ARG A 71 -16.16 12.46 4.27
C ARG A 71 -15.18 11.88 5.27
N SER A 72 -14.82 10.60 5.17
CA SER A 72 -13.94 9.96 6.16
C SER A 72 -12.55 10.59 6.20
N ILE A 73 -12.09 11.14 5.07
CA ILE A 73 -10.83 11.90 4.96
C ILE A 73 -11.00 13.42 5.14
N GLY A 74 -12.21 13.92 5.40
CA GLY A 74 -12.48 15.36 5.56
C GLY A 74 -12.48 16.17 4.26
N TRP A 75 -12.71 15.53 3.11
CA TRP A 75 -12.77 16.16 1.80
C TRP A 75 -14.21 16.44 1.35
N PRO A 76 -14.43 17.44 0.49
CA PRO A 76 -15.75 17.73 -0.08
C PRO A 76 -16.35 16.55 -0.85
N THR A 77 -17.64 16.27 -0.60
CA THR A 77 -18.41 15.25 -1.33
C THR A 77 -18.79 15.73 -2.74
N GLY A 78 -19.18 14.81 -3.62
CA GLY A 78 -19.57 15.13 -5.00
C GLY A 78 -18.41 15.60 -5.90
N HIS A 79 -17.18 15.64 -5.37
CA HIS A 79 -16.01 16.11 -6.11
C HIS A 79 -15.47 15.04 -7.08
N ARG A 80 -15.19 15.44 -8.33
CA ARG A 80 -14.76 14.52 -9.41
C ARG A 80 -13.42 13.83 -9.14
N PHE A 81 -12.59 14.41 -8.28
CA PHE A 81 -11.31 13.84 -7.85
C PHE A 81 -11.44 12.43 -7.29
N GLN A 82 -12.55 12.09 -6.62
CA GLN A 82 -12.77 10.72 -6.14
C GLN A 82 -12.75 9.69 -7.28
N ASN A 83 -13.27 10.05 -8.45
CA ASN A 83 -13.21 9.18 -9.63
C ASN A 83 -11.79 9.06 -10.20
N GLU A 84 -10.96 10.10 -10.11
CA GLU A 84 -9.54 10.03 -10.51
C GLU A 84 -8.77 9.09 -9.58
N ILE A 85 -8.95 9.25 -8.26
CA ILE A 85 -8.37 8.37 -7.25
C ILE A 85 -8.86 6.92 -7.40
N ALA A 86 -10.12 6.71 -7.80
CA ALA A 86 -10.59 5.37 -8.12
C ALA A 86 -9.75 4.73 -9.22
N TRP A 87 -9.59 5.39 -10.38
CA TRP A 87 -8.85 4.83 -11.51
C TRP A 87 -7.35 4.71 -11.24
N MET A 88 -6.77 5.62 -10.45
CA MET A 88 -5.42 5.49 -9.93
C MET A 88 -5.26 4.18 -9.14
N ASN A 89 -6.18 3.89 -8.22
CA ASN A 89 -6.16 2.65 -7.44
C ASN A 89 -6.41 1.40 -8.29
N ALA A 90 -7.24 1.48 -9.33
CA ALA A 90 -7.37 0.39 -10.31
C ALA A 90 -6.05 0.13 -11.06
N GLY A 91 -5.32 1.18 -11.43
CA GLY A 91 -3.98 1.06 -12.02
C GLY A 91 -2.98 0.41 -11.07
N ILE A 92 -2.98 0.81 -9.80
CA ILE A 92 -2.18 0.16 -8.74
C ILE A 92 -2.53 -1.32 -8.64
N ALA A 93 -3.82 -1.67 -8.63
CA ALA A 93 -4.25 -3.06 -8.54
C ALA A 93 -3.70 -3.91 -9.70
N VAL A 94 -3.76 -3.37 -10.93
CA VAL A 94 -3.29 -4.05 -12.13
C VAL A 94 -1.76 -4.24 -12.10
N VAL A 95 -0.99 -3.20 -11.76
CA VAL A 95 0.48 -3.31 -11.74
C VAL A 95 0.95 -4.24 -10.62
N MET A 96 0.27 -4.24 -9.47
CA MET A 96 0.55 -5.17 -8.38
C MET A 96 0.25 -6.62 -8.74
N ALA A 97 -0.91 -6.86 -9.36
CA ALA A 97 -1.25 -8.18 -9.87
C ALA A 97 -0.26 -8.65 -10.95
N HIS A 98 0.17 -7.76 -11.84
CA HIS A 98 1.19 -8.04 -12.83
C HIS A 98 2.55 -8.37 -12.19
N GLY A 99 3.00 -7.57 -11.21
CA GLY A 99 4.22 -7.83 -10.44
C GLY A 99 4.17 -9.18 -9.71
N LEU A 100 3.02 -9.57 -9.15
CA LEU A 100 2.87 -10.88 -8.54
C LEU A 100 2.88 -12.00 -9.58
N ILE A 101 1.96 -11.95 -10.53
CA ILE A 101 1.73 -13.04 -11.48
C ILE A 101 2.92 -13.18 -12.41
N ILE A 102 3.27 -12.14 -13.15
CA ILE A 102 4.34 -12.17 -14.14
C ILE A 102 5.72 -12.06 -13.47
N GLY A 103 5.83 -11.23 -12.43
CA GLY A 103 7.09 -11.01 -11.72
C GLY A 103 7.55 -12.22 -10.90
N MET A 104 6.62 -12.93 -10.24
CA MET A 104 6.98 -13.95 -9.26
C MET A 104 6.41 -15.35 -9.53
N LEU A 105 5.24 -15.48 -10.17
CA LEU A 105 4.53 -16.78 -10.29
C LEU A 105 4.59 -17.44 -11.68
N SER A 106 4.92 -16.70 -12.74
CA SER A 106 4.77 -17.17 -14.13
C SER A 106 5.97 -17.93 -14.70
N GLY A 107 7.09 -18.00 -13.98
CA GLY A 107 8.34 -18.51 -14.51
C GLY A 107 9.23 -19.17 -13.46
N GLN A 108 10.38 -19.67 -13.93
CA GLN A 108 11.41 -20.28 -13.09
C GLN A 108 12.31 -19.26 -12.38
N GLU A 109 12.38 -18.03 -12.91
CA GLU A 109 13.18 -16.93 -12.39
C GLU A 109 12.29 -15.72 -12.10
N ILE A 110 12.67 -14.94 -11.08
CA ILE A 110 11.96 -13.71 -10.72
C ILE A 110 12.26 -12.64 -11.76
N ARG A 111 11.18 -12.05 -12.28
CA ARG A 111 11.23 -10.91 -13.18
C ARG A 111 11.19 -9.61 -12.39
N TRP A 112 12.36 -9.17 -11.93
CA TRP A 112 12.52 -7.99 -11.08
C TRP A 112 12.02 -6.70 -11.73
N ASP A 113 12.06 -6.58 -13.05
CA ASP A 113 11.49 -5.46 -13.80
C ASP A 113 10.00 -5.26 -13.47
N ALA A 114 9.22 -6.34 -13.45
CA ALA A 114 7.80 -6.30 -13.14
C ALA A 114 7.54 -6.03 -11.65
N VAL A 115 8.35 -6.61 -10.75
CA VAL A 115 8.23 -6.42 -9.30
C VAL A 115 8.58 -4.99 -8.90
N VAL A 116 9.68 -4.45 -9.41
CA VAL A 116 10.12 -3.07 -9.17
C VAL A 116 9.07 -2.10 -9.70
N ALA A 117 8.55 -2.30 -10.90
CA ALA A 117 7.49 -1.45 -11.45
C ALA A 117 6.26 -1.40 -10.53
N ALA A 118 5.86 -2.53 -9.95
CA ALA A 118 4.74 -2.59 -9.01
C ALA A 118 5.00 -1.80 -7.72
N VAL A 119 6.15 -2.06 -7.07
CA VAL A 119 6.53 -1.41 -5.80
C VAL A 119 6.72 0.10 -5.98
N LEU A 120 7.41 0.53 -7.04
CA LEU A 120 7.68 1.96 -7.26
C LEU A 120 6.43 2.72 -7.71
N THR A 121 5.55 2.11 -8.50
CA THR A 121 4.30 2.77 -8.92
C THR A 121 3.41 3.04 -7.70
N GLN A 122 3.17 2.03 -6.86
CA GLN A 122 2.39 2.26 -5.63
C GLN A 122 3.13 3.25 -4.73
N GLY A 123 4.44 3.04 -4.50
CA GLY A 123 5.21 3.85 -3.57
C GLY A 123 5.21 5.33 -3.89
N THR A 124 5.43 5.69 -5.16
CA THR A 124 5.44 7.10 -5.57
C THR A 124 4.07 7.75 -5.48
N ILE A 125 3.00 7.04 -5.83
CA ILE A 125 1.63 7.53 -5.73
C ILE A 125 1.25 7.75 -4.26
N TYR A 126 1.47 6.75 -3.41
CA TYR A 126 1.07 6.78 -2.01
C TYR A 126 1.86 7.80 -1.19
N LEU A 127 3.17 7.97 -1.45
CA LEU A 127 3.92 9.06 -0.82
C LEU A 127 3.45 10.45 -1.30
N GLY A 128 2.96 10.56 -2.54
CA GLY A 128 2.28 11.77 -3.02
C GLY A 128 0.95 12.04 -2.29
N CYS A 129 0.17 10.99 -2.01
CA CYS A 129 -1.01 11.09 -1.16
C CYS A 129 -0.62 11.54 0.26
N ALA A 130 0.40 10.92 0.87
CA ALA A 130 0.89 11.30 2.19
C ALA A 130 1.22 12.79 2.25
N GLU A 131 1.95 13.33 1.26
CA GLU A 131 2.26 14.76 1.20
C GLU A 131 1.00 15.61 1.21
N THR A 132 -0.02 15.24 0.42
CA THR A 132 -1.30 15.94 0.38
C THR A 132 -2.00 15.90 1.74
N HIS A 133 -1.93 14.77 2.45
CA HIS A 133 -2.47 14.65 3.81
C HIS A 133 -1.73 15.56 4.79
N PHE A 134 -0.39 15.63 4.74
CA PHE A 134 0.36 16.57 5.56
C PHE A 134 0.01 18.02 5.25
N ILE A 135 -0.14 18.39 3.97
CA ILE A 135 -0.56 19.75 3.59
C ILE A 135 -1.94 20.05 4.20
N ALA A 136 -2.93 19.17 4.04
CA ALA A 136 -4.26 19.35 4.61
C ALA A 136 -4.26 19.44 6.15
N ILE A 137 -3.35 18.76 6.83
CA ILE A 137 -3.18 18.86 8.29
C ILE A 137 -2.68 20.25 8.69
N HIS A 138 -1.71 20.81 7.96
CA HIS A 138 -1.10 22.09 8.31
C HIS A 138 -1.92 23.31 7.85
N GLU A 139 -2.50 23.23 6.65
CA GLU A 139 -3.17 24.35 6.01
C GLU A 139 -4.66 24.39 6.36
N ASP A 140 -5.34 23.24 6.41
CA ASP A 140 -6.79 23.15 6.60
C ASP A 140 -7.21 22.67 7.99
N GLU A 141 -6.24 22.39 8.88
CA GLU A 141 -6.46 21.73 10.18
C GLU A 141 -7.30 20.44 10.05
N ASN A 142 -7.12 19.70 8.95
CA ASN A 142 -7.91 18.50 8.68
C ASN A 142 -7.40 17.30 9.47
N TRP A 143 -7.93 17.12 10.69
CA TRP A 143 -7.60 16.00 11.58
C TRP A 143 -8.57 14.81 11.46
N CYS A 144 -9.28 14.66 10.35
CA CYS A 144 -10.14 13.48 10.14
C CYS A 144 -9.34 12.17 10.29
N VAL A 145 -9.97 11.15 10.87
CA VAL A 145 -9.33 9.87 11.22
C VAL A 145 -8.70 9.16 10.02
N SER A 146 -9.29 9.24 8.83
CA SER A 146 -8.71 8.67 7.61
C SER A 146 -7.72 9.61 6.91
N ASN A 147 -7.55 10.86 7.38
CA ASN A 147 -6.57 11.82 6.87
C ASN A 147 -5.27 11.83 7.68
N ALA A 148 -5.39 11.86 9.01
CA ALA A 148 -4.26 12.05 9.93
C ALA A 148 -4.02 10.87 10.90
N GLY A 149 -4.94 9.90 10.94
CA GLY A 149 -4.88 8.80 11.89
C GLY A 149 -3.90 7.70 11.50
N PHE A 150 -4.07 6.54 12.12
CA PHE A 150 -3.28 5.33 11.88
C PHE A 150 -3.29 4.88 10.41
N MET A 151 -4.31 5.26 9.63
CA MET A 151 -4.39 5.00 8.18
C MET A 151 -3.22 5.63 7.42
N LEU A 152 -2.90 6.91 7.71
CA LEU A 152 -1.78 7.64 7.10
C LEU A 152 -0.44 6.94 7.38
N LEU A 153 -0.22 6.47 8.62
CA LEU A 153 1.05 5.83 8.99
C LEU A 153 1.15 4.36 8.54
N MET A 154 0.21 3.49 8.88
CA MET A 154 0.46 2.03 8.91
C MET A 154 -0.29 1.23 7.85
N VAL A 155 -1.41 1.72 7.33
CA VAL A 155 -2.28 0.90 6.46
C VAL A 155 -2.14 1.31 5.00
N ASP A 156 -2.04 2.61 4.73
CA ASP A 156 -2.13 3.12 3.36
C ASP A 156 -0.81 3.76 2.93
N ASP A 157 -0.55 5.02 3.28
CA ASP A 157 0.35 5.82 2.45
C ASP A 157 1.84 5.73 2.76
N ILE A 158 2.23 5.52 4.04
CA ILE A 158 3.65 5.54 4.45
C ILE A 158 4.18 4.13 4.72
N GLY A 159 3.57 3.43 5.67
CA GLY A 159 4.07 2.17 6.19
C GLY A 159 4.06 1.04 5.16
N SER A 160 3.04 1.00 4.31
CA SER A 160 2.94 0.00 3.23
C SER A 160 4.08 0.17 2.23
N VAL A 161 4.42 1.42 1.89
CA VAL A 161 5.53 1.78 0.99
C VAL A 161 6.87 1.45 1.62
N LEU A 162 7.07 1.83 2.88
CA LEU A 162 8.30 1.53 3.62
C LEU A 162 8.58 0.03 3.65
N LEU A 163 7.56 -0.76 4.00
CA LEU A 163 7.65 -2.22 4.09
C LEU A 163 7.96 -2.85 2.72
N LYS A 164 7.22 -2.48 1.67
CA LYS A 164 7.40 -3.06 0.33
C LYS A 164 8.76 -2.69 -0.26
N ALA A 165 9.22 -1.45 -0.09
CA ALA A 165 10.55 -1.05 -0.54
C ALA A 165 11.67 -1.77 0.24
N ALA A 166 11.50 -1.97 1.56
CA ALA A 166 12.46 -2.74 2.36
C ALA A 166 12.51 -4.22 1.92
N LEU A 167 11.35 -4.84 1.73
CA LEU A 167 11.26 -6.23 1.27
C LEU A 167 11.82 -6.39 -0.14
N LEU A 168 11.63 -5.43 -1.04
CA LEU A 168 12.25 -5.43 -2.37
C LEU A 168 13.78 -5.44 -2.28
N LEU A 169 14.37 -4.59 -1.43
CA LEU A 169 15.82 -4.60 -1.20
C LEU A 169 16.28 -5.95 -0.63
N LEU A 170 15.60 -6.49 0.39
CA LEU A 170 15.97 -7.76 1.01
C LEU A 170 15.83 -8.96 0.06
N ALA A 171 14.71 -9.06 -0.66
CA ALA A 171 14.40 -10.15 -1.58
C ALA A 171 15.34 -10.15 -2.81
N SER A 172 15.80 -8.98 -3.23
CA SER A 172 16.76 -8.82 -4.34
C SER A 172 18.23 -8.96 -3.91
N ASP A 173 18.48 -9.52 -2.72
CA ASP A 173 19.82 -9.64 -2.10
C ASP A 173 20.52 -8.27 -1.97
N TYR A 174 19.85 -7.37 -1.24
CA TYR A 174 20.26 -5.97 -1.05
C TYR A 174 20.43 -5.19 -2.36
N GLY A 175 19.65 -5.55 -3.38
CA GLY A 175 19.69 -4.91 -4.69
C GLY A 175 20.68 -5.53 -5.68
N ALA A 176 21.39 -6.60 -5.33
CA ALA A 176 22.34 -7.26 -6.24
C ALA A 176 21.68 -7.80 -7.52
N GLN A 177 20.38 -8.08 -7.46
CA GLN A 177 19.59 -8.55 -8.61
C GLN A 177 18.88 -7.43 -9.39
N LEU A 178 19.04 -6.17 -8.96
CA LEU A 178 18.45 -5.01 -9.61
C LEU A 178 19.47 -4.32 -10.50
N ASP A 179 19.02 -3.72 -11.60
CA ASP A 179 19.88 -2.79 -12.33
C ASP A 179 20.12 -1.49 -11.53
N ALA A 180 21.10 -0.69 -11.96
CA ALA A 180 21.49 0.52 -11.24
C ALA A 180 20.34 1.55 -11.09
N ALA A 181 19.47 1.65 -12.08
CA ALA A 181 18.35 2.58 -12.05
C ALA A 181 17.25 2.10 -11.10
N GLN A 182 16.93 0.80 -11.16
CA GLN A 182 16.00 0.14 -10.25
C GLN A 182 16.45 0.25 -8.79
N LEU A 183 17.74 0.00 -8.52
CA LEU A 183 18.31 0.13 -7.18
C LEU A 183 18.22 1.57 -6.69
N TYR A 184 18.66 2.54 -7.50
CA TYR A 184 18.59 3.95 -7.14
C TYR A 184 17.16 4.39 -6.82
N ALA A 185 16.20 4.05 -7.67
CA ALA A 185 14.80 4.42 -7.47
C ALA A 185 14.20 3.75 -6.23
N THR A 186 14.53 2.48 -5.98
CA THR A 186 14.09 1.75 -4.78
C THR A 186 14.64 2.38 -3.51
N VAL A 187 15.92 2.72 -3.48
CA VAL A 187 16.54 3.42 -2.34
C VAL A 187 15.91 4.79 -2.14
N ALA A 188 15.66 5.55 -3.21
CA ALA A 188 15.01 6.85 -3.12
C ALA A 188 13.61 6.75 -2.49
N VAL A 189 12.76 5.84 -2.99
CA VAL A 189 11.42 5.61 -2.43
C VAL A 189 11.49 5.15 -0.98
N HIS A 190 12.43 4.26 -0.64
CA HIS A 190 12.62 3.79 0.73
C HIS A 190 13.01 4.93 1.68
N LEU A 191 13.98 5.77 1.29
CA LEU A 191 14.39 6.93 2.08
C LEU A 191 13.29 7.98 2.20
N SER A 192 12.52 8.20 1.14
CA SER A 192 11.32 9.05 1.21
C SER A 192 10.31 8.50 2.21
N ALA A 193 10.02 7.20 2.20
CA ALA A 193 9.10 6.61 3.18
C ALA A 193 9.63 6.71 4.63
N VAL A 194 10.94 6.58 4.85
CA VAL A 194 11.56 6.84 6.16
C VAL A 194 11.38 8.30 6.56
N TRP A 195 11.58 9.25 5.63
CA TRP A 195 11.35 10.67 5.87
C TRP A 195 9.89 10.96 6.26
N PHE A 196 8.92 10.42 5.51
CA PHE A 196 7.50 10.56 5.84
C PHE A 196 7.13 9.90 7.17
N THR A 197 7.78 8.79 7.54
CA THR A 197 7.63 8.18 8.86
C THR A 197 8.11 9.12 9.95
N TYR A 198 9.28 9.74 9.78
CA TYR A 198 9.79 10.75 10.69
C TYR A 198 8.83 11.94 10.82
N ARG A 199 8.32 12.46 9.71
CA ARG A 199 7.31 13.53 9.70
C ARG A 199 6.06 13.13 10.46
N TYR A 200 5.51 11.95 10.25
CA TYR A 200 4.35 11.49 11.00
C TYR A 200 4.60 11.52 12.52
N PHE A 201 5.74 11.02 12.98
CA PHE A 201 6.05 10.99 14.41
C PHE A 201 6.38 12.36 15.03
N THR A 202 6.69 13.37 14.21
CA THR A 202 7.05 14.72 14.68
C THR A 202 5.92 15.74 14.50
N GLU A 203 5.11 15.60 13.46
CA GLU A 203 4.05 16.54 13.08
C GLU A 203 2.66 16.03 13.54
N VAL A 204 2.39 14.73 13.38
CA VAL A 204 1.04 14.16 13.58
C VAL A 204 0.89 13.50 14.95
N TRP A 205 1.79 12.57 15.28
CA TRP A 205 1.70 11.78 16.52
C TRP A 205 1.64 12.62 17.82
N PRO A 206 2.39 13.74 17.95
CA PRO A 206 2.30 14.60 19.12
C PRO A 206 0.93 15.27 19.29
N ASN A 207 0.17 15.39 18.19
CA ASN A 207 -1.15 16.04 18.11
C ASN A 207 -2.29 15.02 17.93
N ARG A 208 -2.04 13.72 18.19
CA ARG A 208 -3.00 12.64 17.92
C ARG A 208 -4.36 12.80 18.62
N GLU A 209 -4.42 13.59 19.69
CA GLU A 209 -5.66 13.96 20.38
C GLU A 209 -6.60 14.83 19.55
N LYS A 210 -6.10 15.49 18.49
CA LYS A 210 -6.91 16.24 17.54
C LYS A 210 -7.62 15.33 16.53
N VAL A 211 -7.18 14.07 16.39
CA VAL A 211 -7.75 13.13 15.42
C VAL A 211 -9.19 12.81 15.80
N TYR A 212 -10.11 13.01 14.85
CA TYR A 212 -11.55 12.83 15.09
C TYR A 212 -12.21 11.97 14.01
N VAL A 213 -13.29 11.29 14.40
CA VAL A 213 -14.18 10.63 13.44
C VAL A 213 -15.21 11.67 12.99
N PRO A 214 -15.34 11.98 11.69
CA PRO A 214 -16.33 12.94 11.22
C PRO A 214 -17.75 12.49 11.57
N GLU A 215 -18.63 13.44 11.95
CA GLU A 215 -20.03 13.10 12.27
C GLU A 215 -20.72 12.39 11.08
N PRO A 216 -21.58 11.39 11.34
CA PRO A 216 -22.39 10.79 10.28
C PRO A 216 -23.21 11.85 9.55
N TRP A 217 -23.26 11.78 8.22
CA TRP A 217 -24.08 12.67 7.39
C TRP A 217 -25.54 12.58 7.83
N LYS A 218 -26.12 13.70 8.27
CA LYS A 218 -27.53 13.78 8.71
C LYS A 218 -28.53 13.92 7.55
N GLY A 219 -28.06 13.91 6.31
CA GLY A 219 -28.91 14.17 5.16
C GLY A 219 -29.15 15.66 4.96
N ASP A 220 -28.95 16.16 3.75
CA ASP A 220 -29.63 17.37 3.28
C ASP A 220 -30.95 16.94 2.64
#